data_AF-A0A9P4H4D3-F1
#
_entry.id   AF-A0A9P4H4D3-F1
#
_cell.length_a   1.000
_cell.length_b   1.000
_cell.length_c   1.000
_cell.angle_alpha   90.00
_cell.angle_beta   90.00
_cell.angle_gamma   90.00
#
_symmetry.space_group_name_H-M   'P 1'
#
loop_
_entity.id
_entity.type
_entity.pdbx_description
1 polymer ?
#
loop_
_entity_poly.entity_id
_entity_poly.type
_entity_poly.pdbx_seq_one_letter_code
_entity_poly.pdbx_strand_id
1 'polypeptide(L)'
;MRWYLAWRHWGGATKYQIKGMKEVADSDPTQAPGYDRLSTEAQEQVTLAFENEVIVDNEFKGTRTDLAETARRCGGEIENATGYKVDIAKRTSGCRNAGCSSEGGRIAKGELRLGICVPFDEDHASWVYKHWKCVSDFDLLTAHQLHHLDGCIDGILDLPGEDQKVVEESLDTSERVQAPEPQSTVKAATKPEAAMKVKPKKDTTDDEEAKPKPKRTDNGKGKGKRISNEMSVTDEASEPEYVPKRTRSRAVKMQEVVDPAVARIEAMAENLRWAAAR
;
A
#
# COMPACT_ATOMS: atom_id res chain seq x y z
N MET A 1 25.27 -5.77 -15.47
CA MET A 1 24.43 -6.34 -14.39
C MET A 1 23.59 -5.20 -13.83
N ARG A 2 22.26 -5.28 -13.93
CA ARG A 2 21.35 -4.22 -13.47
C ARG A 2 20.78 -4.64 -12.12
N TRP A 3 20.84 -3.75 -11.13
CA TRP A 3 20.49 -4.07 -9.75
C TRP A 3 19.23 -3.30 -9.37
N TYR A 4 18.25 -3.99 -8.80
CA TYR A 4 17.06 -3.37 -8.23
C TYR A 4 17.20 -3.33 -6.71
N LEU A 5 17.04 -2.15 -6.13
CA LEU A 5 17.08 -1.95 -4.69
C LEU A 5 15.67 -2.10 -4.12
N ALA A 6 15.48 -3.09 -3.25
CA ALA A 6 14.24 -3.26 -2.50
C ALA A 6 14.49 -2.93 -1.03
N TRP A 7 13.99 -1.78 -0.59
CA TRP A 7 14.12 -1.34 0.80
C TRP A 7 13.30 -2.21 1.75
N ARG A 8 13.89 -2.56 2.90
CA ARG A 8 13.24 -3.25 4.01
C ARG A 8 13.57 -2.51 5.29
N HIS A 9 12.67 -2.59 6.28
CA HIS A 9 13.05 -2.24 7.65
C HIS A 9 14.10 -3.23 8.13
N TRP A 10 15.02 -2.77 8.98
CA TRP A 10 16.12 -3.58 9.51
C TRP A 10 15.62 -4.91 10.10
N GLY A 11 14.76 -4.87 11.14
CA GLY A 11 14.16 -6.07 11.74
C GLY A 11 13.22 -6.89 10.83
N GLY A 12 12.98 -6.44 9.59
CA GLY A 12 12.22 -7.16 8.58
C GLY A 12 13.07 -7.88 7.55
N ALA A 13 14.40 -7.77 7.61
CA ALA A 13 15.27 -8.53 6.71
C ALA A 13 15.28 -10.02 7.11
N THR A 14 15.41 -10.90 6.12
CA THR A 14 15.42 -12.35 6.32
C THR A 14 16.84 -12.88 6.38
N LYS A 15 17.06 -14.04 7.00
CA LYS A 15 18.37 -14.71 7.01
C LYS A 15 19.00 -14.86 5.62
N TYR A 16 18.17 -15.10 4.60
CA TYR A 16 18.64 -15.22 3.21
C TYR A 16 19.17 -13.90 2.64
N GLN A 17 18.60 -12.77 3.06
CA GLN A 17 19.07 -11.45 2.64
C GLN A 17 20.40 -11.09 3.31
N ILE A 18 20.56 -11.43 4.60
CA ILE A 18 21.84 -11.26 5.29
C ILE A 18 22.91 -12.16 4.67
N LYS A 19 22.57 -13.43 4.37
CA LYS A 19 23.46 -14.34 3.64
C LYS A 19 23.86 -13.81 2.26
N GLY A 20 22.90 -13.33 1.47
CA GLY A 20 23.20 -12.72 0.17
C GLY A 20 24.05 -11.46 0.29
N MET A 21 23.83 -10.64 1.32
CA MET A 21 24.67 -9.47 1.61
C MET A 21 26.10 -9.88 2.00
N LYS A 22 26.26 -10.95 2.76
CA LYS A 22 27.55 -11.55 3.14
C LYS A 22 28.29 -12.13 1.92
N GLU A 23 27.57 -12.77 1.00
CA GLU A 23 28.12 -13.27 -0.27
C GLU A 23 28.60 -12.13 -1.18
N VAL A 24 27.86 -11.00 -1.24
CA VAL A 24 28.26 -9.83 -2.04
C VAL A 24 29.44 -9.08 -1.43
N ALA A 25 29.58 -9.11 -0.10
CA ALA A 25 30.62 -8.40 0.64
C ALA A 25 31.83 -9.29 1.00
N ASP A 26 32.00 -10.44 0.35
CA ASP A 26 33.10 -11.40 0.60
C ASP A 26 33.29 -11.75 2.10
N SER A 27 32.18 -11.86 2.83
CA SER A 27 32.11 -12.11 4.29
C SER A 27 32.68 -11.00 5.20
N ASP A 28 33.14 -9.87 4.65
CA ASP A 28 33.58 -8.72 5.42
C ASP A 28 32.45 -7.67 5.55
N PRO A 29 31.96 -7.37 6.77
CA PRO A 29 30.90 -6.37 6.95
C PRO A 29 31.30 -4.98 6.44
N THR A 30 32.60 -4.64 6.43
CA THR A 30 33.07 -3.33 5.99
C THR A 30 33.00 -3.11 4.48
N GLN A 31 32.93 -4.20 3.70
CA GLN A 31 32.77 -4.14 2.24
C GLN A 31 31.31 -4.02 1.80
N ALA A 32 30.35 -4.08 2.74
CA ALA A 32 28.94 -3.94 2.40
C ALA A 32 28.65 -2.54 1.83
N PRO A 33 27.95 -2.42 0.68
CA PRO A 33 27.66 -1.12 0.07
C PRO A 33 26.96 -0.14 1.01
N GLY A 34 27.61 0.98 1.31
CA GLY A 34 27.09 2.04 2.18
C GLY A 34 27.32 1.86 3.68
N TYR A 35 28.08 0.83 4.10
CA TYR A 35 28.44 0.59 5.51
C TYR A 35 29.17 1.77 6.15
N ASP A 36 30.06 2.41 5.40
CA ASP A 36 30.84 3.60 5.77
C ASP A 36 29.97 4.80 6.18
N ARG A 37 28.73 4.87 5.68
CA ARG A 37 27.79 5.97 5.93
C ARG A 37 26.86 5.72 7.13
N LEU A 38 26.92 4.54 7.74
CA LEU A 38 26.11 4.17 8.89
C LEU A 38 26.68 4.77 10.19
N SER A 39 25.83 4.97 11.20
CA SER A 39 26.30 5.28 12.56
C SER A 39 27.06 4.09 13.14
N THR A 40 27.95 4.32 14.11
CA THR A 40 28.69 3.26 14.79
C THR A 40 27.77 2.20 15.38
N GLU A 41 26.66 2.60 16.01
CA GLU A 41 25.63 1.67 16.52
C GLU A 41 25.01 0.81 15.40
N ALA A 42 24.72 1.39 14.23
CA ALA A 42 24.16 0.64 13.10
C ALA A 42 25.21 -0.28 12.45
N GLN A 43 26.48 0.13 12.42
CA GLN A 43 27.61 -0.70 11.97
C GLN A 43 27.79 -1.93 12.86
N GLU A 44 27.67 -1.78 14.18
CA GLU A 44 27.71 -2.89 15.13
C GLU A 44 26.56 -3.88 14.87
N GLN A 45 25.34 -3.39 14.63
CA GLN A 45 24.21 -4.26 14.29
C GLN A 45 24.43 -5.05 13.01
N VAL A 46 25.04 -4.44 11.97
CA VAL A 46 25.39 -5.14 10.73
C VAL A 46 26.47 -6.18 10.99
N THR A 47 27.49 -5.86 11.79
CA THR A 47 28.56 -6.80 12.17
C THR A 47 27.99 -8.01 12.91
N LEU A 48 27.14 -7.78 13.92
CA LEU A 48 26.46 -8.84 14.66
C LEU A 48 25.55 -9.68 13.76
N ALA A 49 24.89 -9.07 12.77
CA ALA A 49 24.07 -9.80 11.82
C ALA A 49 24.90 -10.69 10.88
N PHE A 50 26.09 -10.26 10.47
CA PHE A 50 27.01 -11.06 9.65
C PHE A 50 27.59 -12.26 10.41
N GLU A 51 27.92 -12.06 11.69
CA GLU A 51 28.43 -13.10 12.59
C GLU A 51 27.38 -14.18 12.87
N ASN A 52 26.14 -13.76 13.14
CA ASN A 52 25.05 -14.68 13.50
C ASN A 52 24.21 -15.17 12.31
N GLU A 53 24.44 -14.63 11.10
CA GLU A 53 23.64 -14.85 9.88
C GLU A 53 22.14 -14.56 10.05
N VAL A 54 21.79 -13.81 11.10
CA VAL A 54 20.44 -13.45 11.53
C VAL A 54 20.51 -12.08 12.20
N ILE A 55 19.45 -11.30 12.05
CA ILE A 55 19.30 -10.04 12.78
C ILE A 55 19.11 -10.34 14.26
N VAL A 56 20.03 -9.84 15.07
CA VAL A 56 20.03 -10.01 16.53
C VAL A 56 18.99 -9.09 17.17
N ASP A 57 18.98 -7.81 16.79
CA ASP A 57 18.03 -6.82 17.30
C ASP A 57 16.97 -6.46 16.25
N ASN A 58 15.76 -7.01 16.44
CA ASN A 58 14.61 -6.73 15.58
C ASN A 58 13.92 -5.39 15.92
N GLU A 59 14.21 -4.80 17.08
CA GLU A 59 13.62 -3.53 17.53
C GLU A 59 14.48 -2.32 17.12
N PHE A 60 15.73 -2.54 16.73
CA PHE A 60 16.61 -1.51 16.21
C PHE A 60 16.03 -0.86 14.94
N LYS A 61 15.74 0.44 15.04
CA LYS A 61 15.21 1.23 13.92
C LYS A 61 16.26 2.05 13.20
N GLY A 62 17.42 2.31 13.83
CA GLY A 62 18.50 3.13 13.27
C GLY A 62 18.09 4.54 12.85
N THR A 63 16.90 5.01 13.25
CA THR A 63 16.37 6.32 12.84
C THR A 63 17.02 7.41 13.68
N ARG A 64 18.11 7.97 13.15
CA ARG A 64 18.65 9.27 13.57
C ARG A 64 17.73 10.36 13.04
N THR A 65 16.78 10.80 13.86
CA THR A 65 15.80 11.84 13.51
C THR A 65 16.46 13.18 13.19
N ASP A 66 17.70 13.38 13.63
CA ASP A 66 18.56 14.52 13.34
C ASP A 66 19.17 14.50 11.93
N LEU A 67 19.47 13.31 11.39
CA LEU A 67 20.01 13.13 10.04
C LEU A 67 18.95 12.76 8.99
N ALA A 68 17.75 12.41 9.44
CA ALA A 68 16.59 12.31 8.57
C ALA A 68 16.18 13.71 8.13
N GLU A 69 16.98 14.34 7.27
CA GLU A 69 16.49 15.44 6.45
C GLU A 69 15.16 14.99 5.87
N THR A 70 14.16 15.88 5.97
CA THR A 70 12.81 15.59 5.48
C THR A 70 12.98 15.18 4.02
N ALA A 71 12.86 13.88 3.73
CA ALA A 71 13.11 13.36 2.39
C ALA A 71 12.43 14.28 1.40
N ARG A 72 13.16 14.76 0.37
CA ARG A 72 12.60 15.68 -0.62
C ARG A 72 11.23 15.15 -1.00
N ARG A 73 10.18 15.84 -0.57
CA ARG A 73 8.83 15.33 -0.78
C ARG A 73 8.70 15.21 -2.28
N CYS A 74 8.42 14.01 -2.78
CA CYS A 74 8.17 13.75 -4.21
C CYS A 74 6.83 14.36 -4.66
N GLY A 75 6.60 15.64 -4.33
CA GLY A 75 5.41 16.42 -4.61
C GLY A 75 5.71 17.73 -5.34
N GLY A 76 6.91 17.86 -5.91
CA GLY A 76 7.22 18.93 -6.85
C GLY A 76 6.54 18.72 -8.20
N GLU A 77 6.74 19.68 -9.10
CA GLU A 77 6.35 19.55 -10.50
C GLU A 77 7.12 18.39 -11.15
N ILE A 78 6.46 17.71 -12.09
CA ILE A 78 7.04 16.53 -12.75
C ILE A 78 7.57 17.00 -14.10
N GLU A 79 8.86 17.35 -14.13
CA GLU A 79 9.50 17.91 -15.33
C GLU A 79 9.89 16.84 -16.36
N ASN A 80 10.04 15.58 -15.95
CA ASN A 80 10.49 14.48 -16.79
C ASN A 80 9.34 13.63 -17.35
N ALA A 81 8.17 14.22 -17.59
CA ALA A 81 7.03 13.51 -18.15
C ALA A 81 7.30 13.08 -19.60
N THR A 82 7.00 11.82 -19.93
CA THR A 82 7.13 11.26 -21.30
C THR A 82 5.80 11.15 -22.02
N GLY A 83 4.69 11.28 -21.29
CA GLY A 83 3.36 11.17 -21.86
C GLY A 83 2.28 11.47 -20.83
N TYR A 84 1.09 11.81 -21.33
CA TYR A 84 -0.07 12.14 -20.52
C TYR A 84 -1.25 11.26 -20.91
N LYS A 85 -2.11 11.01 -19.93
CA LYS A 85 -3.40 10.38 -20.12
C LYS A 85 -4.45 10.99 -19.22
N VAL A 86 -5.70 10.96 -19.64
CA VAL A 86 -6.83 11.39 -18.83
C VAL A 86 -7.81 10.22 -18.70
N ASP A 87 -8.21 9.90 -17.47
CA ASP A 87 -9.17 8.83 -17.21
C ASP A 87 -10.08 9.12 -16.02
N ILE A 88 -11.26 8.49 -16.02
CA ILE A 88 -12.07 8.38 -14.81
C ILE A 88 -11.47 7.27 -13.93
N ALA A 89 -11.22 7.60 -12.67
CA ALA A 89 -10.56 6.70 -11.74
C ALA A 89 -11.34 5.39 -11.54
N LYS A 90 -10.83 4.29 -12.10
CA LYS A 90 -11.39 2.93 -11.90
C LYS A 90 -11.13 2.38 -10.49
N ARG A 91 -10.05 2.83 -9.86
CA ARG A 91 -9.58 2.48 -8.52
C ARG A 91 -9.02 3.72 -7.83
N THR A 92 -9.06 3.71 -6.50
CA THR A 92 -8.47 4.78 -5.68
C THR A 92 -6.97 4.90 -5.94
N SER A 93 -6.49 6.13 -6.13
CA SER A 93 -5.07 6.46 -6.29
C SER A 93 -4.67 7.61 -5.37
N GLY A 94 -3.40 7.69 -4.98
CA GLY A 94 -2.88 8.84 -4.24
C GLY A 94 -2.59 9.99 -5.21
N CYS A 95 -3.00 11.21 -4.86
CA CYS A 95 -2.60 12.40 -5.59
C CYS A 95 -1.14 12.75 -5.29
N ARG A 96 -0.42 13.22 -6.31
CA ARG A 96 1.02 13.50 -6.23
C ARG A 96 1.39 14.97 -6.16
N ASN A 97 0.40 15.85 -6.12
CA ASN A 97 0.63 17.24 -5.77
C ASN A 97 1.10 17.36 -4.31
N ALA A 98 2.11 18.18 -3.99
CA ALA A 98 2.66 18.31 -2.63
C ALA A 98 1.60 18.63 -1.56
N GLY A 99 0.74 19.62 -1.83
CA GLY A 99 -0.30 20.02 -0.88
C GLY A 99 -1.29 18.89 -0.63
N CYS A 100 -1.86 18.34 -1.69
CA CYS A 100 -2.85 17.26 -1.60
C CYS A 100 -2.26 15.96 -1.02
N SER A 101 -1.03 15.60 -1.41
CA SER A 101 -0.36 14.41 -0.89
C SER A 101 -0.07 14.52 0.60
N SER A 102 0.23 15.72 1.11
CA SER A 102 0.48 15.94 2.55
C SER A 102 -0.78 15.79 3.42
N GLU A 103 -1.94 16.10 2.85
CA GLU A 103 -3.25 15.92 3.49
C GLU A 103 -3.77 14.47 3.36
N GLY A 104 -3.04 13.62 2.64
CA GLY A 104 -3.48 12.26 2.34
C GLY A 104 -4.63 12.21 1.32
N GLY A 105 -4.75 13.24 0.49
CA GLY A 105 -5.77 13.35 -0.54
C GLY A 105 -5.69 12.20 -1.54
N ARG A 106 -6.72 11.35 -1.52
CA ARG A 106 -6.89 10.25 -2.46
C ARG A 106 -7.91 10.63 -3.52
N ILE A 107 -7.65 10.19 -4.74
CA ILE A 107 -8.59 10.27 -5.85
C ILE A 107 -9.57 9.12 -5.70
N ALA A 108 -10.84 9.41 -5.49
CA ALA A 108 -11.88 8.39 -5.32
C ALA A 108 -12.21 7.71 -6.64
N LYS A 109 -12.93 6.58 -6.58
CA LYS A 109 -13.41 5.91 -7.79
C LYS A 109 -14.49 6.79 -8.45
N GLY A 110 -14.42 6.99 -9.75
CA GLY A 110 -15.36 7.83 -10.50
C GLY A 110 -14.95 9.30 -10.62
N GLU A 111 -13.81 9.70 -10.07
CA GLU A 111 -13.28 11.06 -10.21
C GLU A 111 -12.38 11.19 -11.45
N LEU A 112 -12.43 12.35 -12.11
CA LEU A 112 -11.52 12.71 -13.20
C LEU A 112 -10.10 12.94 -12.64
N ARG A 113 -9.12 12.34 -13.30
CA ARG A 113 -7.70 12.48 -12.93
C ARG A 113 -6.80 12.57 -14.15
N LEU A 114 -5.68 13.27 -13.96
CA LEU A 114 -4.59 13.31 -14.93
C LEU A 114 -3.54 12.28 -14.53
N GLY A 115 -3.17 11.41 -15.48
CA GLY A 115 -2.06 10.48 -15.39
C GLY A 115 -0.84 11.01 -16.14
N ILE A 116 0.30 11.01 -15.48
CA ILE A 116 1.59 11.48 -15.99
C ILE A 116 2.53 10.28 -16.05
N CYS A 117 3.08 9.99 -17.23
CA CYS A 117 4.01 8.89 -17.45
C CYS A 117 5.43 9.35 -17.08
N VAL A 118 5.97 8.82 -16.00
CA VAL A 118 7.30 9.15 -15.50
C VAL A 118 8.24 7.97 -15.77
N PRO A 119 9.26 8.14 -16.63
CA PRO A 119 10.29 7.13 -16.82
C PRO A 119 11.14 7.05 -15.55
N PHE A 120 11.36 5.83 -15.07
CA PHE A 120 12.36 5.56 -14.03
C PHE A 120 13.71 5.24 -14.65
N ASP A 121 13.68 4.46 -15.73
CA ASP A 121 14.83 4.04 -16.51
C ASP A 121 14.43 3.93 -18.00
N GLU A 122 15.34 3.49 -18.87
CA GLU A 122 15.13 3.32 -20.32
C GLU A 122 13.91 2.44 -20.70
N ASP A 123 13.68 1.34 -19.97
CA ASP A 123 12.60 0.38 -20.30
C ASP A 123 11.36 0.50 -19.40
N HIS A 124 11.46 1.25 -18.30
CA HIS A 124 10.45 1.24 -17.24
C HIS A 124 9.91 2.63 -16.98
N ALA A 125 8.60 2.78 -17.17
CA ALA A 125 7.87 3.98 -16.78
C ALA A 125 6.73 3.63 -15.83
N SER A 126 6.32 4.60 -15.02
CA SER A 126 5.13 4.46 -14.18
C SER A 126 4.20 5.64 -14.31
N TRP A 127 2.94 5.36 -14.04
CA TRP A 127 1.88 6.36 -14.05
C TRP A 127 1.70 6.96 -12.67
N VAL A 128 1.88 8.27 -12.61
CA VAL A 128 1.67 9.10 -11.44
C VAL A 128 0.36 9.87 -11.66
N TYR A 129 -0.48 10.00 -10.65
CA TYR A 129 -1.80 10.61 -10.80
C TYR A 129 -1.94 11.89 -9.98
N LYS A 130 -2.61 12.89 -10.54
CA LYS A 130 -3.06 14.10 -9.85
C LYS A 130 -4.58 14.22 -10.00
N HIS A 131 -5.26 14.77 -8.98
CA HIS A 131 -6.66 15.19 -9.15
C HIS A 131 -6.71 16.26 -10.24
N TRP A 132 -7.81 16.34 -10.98
CA TRP A 132 -8.01 17.43 -11.94
C TRP A 132 -7.83 18.83 -11.31
N LYS A 133 -8.39 19.03 -10.11
CA LYS A 133 -8.24 20.27 -9.32
C LYS A 133 -6.79 20.55 -8.86
N CYS A 134 -5.93 19.53 -8.83
CA CYS A 134 -4.54 19.60 -8.35
C CYS A 134 -3.49 19.58 -9.47
N VAL A 135 -3.92 19.55 -10.74
CA VAL A 135 -3.02 19.69 -11.88
C VAL A 135 -2.43 21.10 -11.86
N SER A 136 -1.12 21.24 -12.08
CA SER A 136 -0.49 22.56 -12.20
C SER A 136 -0.58 23.07 -13.63
N ASP A 137 -0.42 24.38 -13.79
CA ASP A 137 -0.52 25.02 -15.10
C ASP A 137 0.65 24.56 -15.99
N PHE A 138 1.81 24.24 -15.38
CA PHE A 138 2.94 23.56 -16.02
C PHE A 138 2.56 22.18 -16.59
N ASP A 139 1.80 21.37 -15.84
CA ASP A 139 1.38 20.06 -16.32
C ASP A 139 0.44 20.20 -17.54
N LEU A 140 -0.48 21.18 -17.53
CA LEU A 140 -1.41 21.44 -18.64
C LEU A 140 -0.67 21.95 -19.88
N LEU A 141 0.26 22.90 -19.71
CA LEU A 141 1.09 23.42 -20.80
C LEU A 141 1.92 22.31 -21.46
N THR A 142 2.56 21.46 -20.65
CA THR A 142 3.38 20.36 -21.14
C THR A 142 2.51 19.30 -21.83
N ALA A 143 1.33 18.99 -21.27
CA ALA A 143 0.37 18.10 -21.90
C ALA A 143 -0.13 18.64 -23.25
N HIS A 144 -0.42 19.94 -23.34
CA HIS A 144 -0.82 20.60 -24.58
C HIS A 144 0.30 20.58 -25.63
N GLN A 145 1.55 20.82 -25.24
CA GLN A 145 2.70 20.73 -26.13
C GLN A 145 2.91 19.31 -26.67
N LEU A 146 2.86 18.29 -25.81
CA LEU A 146 2.97 16.89 -26.25
C LEU A 146 1.78 16.46 -27.10
N HIS A 147 0.58 16.95 -26.80
CA HIS A 147 -0.61 16.69 -27.62
C HIS A 147 -0.44 17.19 -29.05
N HIS A 148 0.20 18.35 -29.24
CA HIS A 148 0.48 18.89 -30.58
C HIS A 148 1.54 18.10 -31.36
N LEU A 149 2.47 17.44 -30.65
CA LEU A 149 3.56 16.68 -31.26
C LEU A 149 3.14 15.26 -31.64
N ASP A 150 2.59 14.51 -30.68
CA ASP A 150 2.26 13.08 -30.84
C ASP A 150 0.76 12.86 -31.17
N GLY A 151 -0.03 13.92 -31.16
CA GLY A 151 -1.40 13.94 -31.67
C GLY A 151 -2.45 13.28 -30.79
N CYS A 152 -2.10 12.68 -29.64
CA CYS A 152 -3.07 12.04 -28.75
C CYS A 152 -2.60 12.05 -27.28
N ILE A 153 -3.40 12.68 -26.41
CA ILE A 153 -3.40 12.36 -24.99
C ILE A 153 -4.26 11.11 -24.83
N ASP A 154 -3.70 10.07 -24.19
CA ASP A 154 -4.38 8.79 -24.06
C ASP A 154 -5.64 8.92 -23.18
N GLY A 155 -6.74 8.29 -23.58
CA GLY A 155 -7.99 8.22 -22.83
C GLY A 155 -8.98 9.39 -22.98
N ILE A 156 -8.66 10.46 -23.73
CA ILE A 156 -9.63 11.58 -23.94
C ILE A 156 -10.93 11.09 -24.60
N LEU A 157 -10.83 10.22 -25.61
CA LEU A 157 -11.99 9.70 -26.35
C LEU A 157 -12.86 8.74 -25.53
N ASP A 158 -12.33 8.18 -24.44
CA ASP A 158 -13.04 7.25 -23.56
C ASP A 158 -13.86 7.98 -22.47
N LEU A 159 -13.73 9.31 -22.38
CA LEU A 159 -14.44 10.13 -21.40
C LEU A 159 -15.90 10.37 -21.82
N PRO A 160 -16.82 10.54 -20.86
CA PRO A 160 -18.15 11.03 -21.17
C PRO A 160 -18.06 12.45 -21.77
N GLY A 161 -18.94 12.78 -22.71
CA GLY A 161 -18.84 14.01 -23.52
C GLY A 161 -18.86 15.33 -22.73
N GLU A 162 -19.31 15.32 -21.47
CA GLU A 162 -19.20 16.49 -20.57
C GLU A 162 -17.75 16.67 -20.10
N ASP A 163 -17.11 15.61 -19.60
CA ASP A 163 -15.72 15.64 -19.14
C ASP A 163 -14.74 15.87 -20.30
N GLN A 164 -15.06 15.34 -21.48
CA GLN A 164 -14.25 15.57 -22.68
C GLN A 164 -14.10 17.07 -22.99
N LYS A 165 -15.21 17.81 -22.97
CA LYS A 165 -15.19 19.26 -23.23
C LYS A 165 -14.40 20.02 -22.17
N VAL A 166 -14.55 19.64 -20.90
CA VAL A 166 -13.78 20.25 -19.81
C VAL A 166 -12.28 20.05 -20.02
N VAL A 167 -11.88 18.86 -20.45
CA VAL A 167 -10.46 18.54 -20.72
C VAL A 167 -9.94 19.34 -21.90
N GLU A 168 -10.67 19.37 -23.02
CA GLU A 168 -10.32 20.15 -24.22
C GLU A 168 -10.22 21.66 -23.89
N GLU A 169 -11.22 22.23 -23.21
CA GLU A 169 -11.21 23.63 -22.79
C GLU A 169 -10.06 23.96 -21.83
N SER A 170 -9.74 23.05 -20.89
CA SER A 170 -8.63 23.25 -19.95
C SER A 170 -7.26 23.19 -20.62
N LEU A 171 -7.11 22.32 -21.63
CA LEU A 171 -5.87 22.22 -22.40
C LEU A 171 -5.68 23.45 -23.29
N ASP A 172 -6.74 23.94 -23.94
CA ASP A 172 -6.69 25.12 -24.79
C ASP A 172 -6.47 26.41 -23.99
N THR A 173 -7.17 26.55 -22.86
CA THR A 173 -7.02 27.73 -21.99
C THR A 173 -5.71 27.67 -21.19
N SER A 174 -5.10 26.50 -21.04
CA SER A 174 -3.98 26.25 -20.13
C SER A 174 -4.28 26.65 -18.67
N GLU A 175 -5.55 26.77 -18.32
CA GLU A 175 -6.07 27.09 -16.99
C GLU A 175 -7.04 26.01 -16.51
N ARG A 176 -7.15 25.90 -15.18
CA ARG A 176 -7.97 24.86 -14.54
C ARG A 176 -9.45 25.21 -14.66
N VAL A 177 -10.13 24.63 -15.64
CA VAL A 177 -11.60 24.63 -15.65
C VAL A 177 -12.07 23.57 -14.64
N GLN A 178 -12.92 23.99 -13.71
CA GLN A 178 -13.44 23.10 -12.68
C GLN A 178 -14.38 22.08 -13.32
N ALA A 179 -13.95 20.81 -13.37
CA ALA A 179 -14.80 19.71 -13.78
C ALA A 179 -16.07 19.66 -12.90
N PRO A 180 -17.24 19.35 -13.50
CA PRO A 180 -18.47 19.19 -12.74
C PRO A 180 -18.25 18.14 -11.66
N GLU A 181 -18.70 18.44 -10.43
CA GLU A 181 -18.53 17.49 -9.34
C GLU A 181 -19.28 16.21 -9.68
N PRO A 182 -18.65 15.03 -9.51
CA PRO A 182 -19.30 13.77 -9.84
C PRO A 182 -20.61 13.70 -9.07
N GLN A 183 -21.73 13.60 -9.80
CA GLN A 183 -23.04 13.46 -9.20
C GLN A 183 -23.03 12.15 -8.39
N SER A 184 -22.88 12.29 -7.07
CA SER A 184 -22.79 11.19 -6.12
C SER A 184 -24.13 10.45 -5.99
N THR A 185 -24.49 9.70 -7.02
CA THR A 185 -25.52 8.68 -6.91
C THR A 185 -24.87 7.47 -6.23
N VAL A 186 -24.81 7.49 -4.90
CA VAL A 186 -25.57 6.64 -3.96
C VAL A 186 -25.11 7.04 -2.55
N LYS A 187 -26.06 7.47 -1.72
CA LYS A 187 -25.88 7.65 -0.26
C LYS A 187 -25.23 6.41 0.32
N ALA A 188 -23.98 6.53 0.77
CA ALA A 188 -23.38 5.55 1.66
C ALA A 188 -24.27 5.47 2.90
N ALA A 189 -24.96 4.35 3.07
CA ALA A 189 -25.70 4.06 4.28
C ALA A 189 -24.75 4.18 5.47
N THR A 190 -24.96 5.22 6.26
CA THR A 190 -24.35 5.41 7.57
C THR A 190 -24.60 4.13 8.38
N LYS A 191 -23.52 3.42 8.73
CA LYS A 191 -23.60 2.37 9.74
C LYS A 191 -24.09 3.02 11.04
N PRO A 192 -25.15 2.50 11.69
CA PRO A 192 -25.54 3.02 12.99
C PRO A 192 -24.45 2.69 14.02
N GLU A 193 -23.97 3.72 14.70
CA GLU A 193 -23.13 3.60 15.88
C GLU A 193 -23.87 2.77 16.94
N ALA A 194 -23.24 1.68 17.39
CA ALA A 194 -23.78 0.86 18.45
C ALA A 194 -23.73 1.65 19.77
N ALA A 195 -24.91 2.06 20.24
CA ALA A 195 -25.12 2.78 21.49
C ALA A 195 -24.52 2.00 22.68
N MET A 196 -23.57 2.65 23.36
CA MET A 196 -22.99 2.21 24.62
C MET A 196 -24.07 2.33 25.71
N LYS A 197 -24.56 1.20 26.24
CA LYS A 197 -25.56 1.15 27.31
C LYS A 197 -24.97 1.70 28.61
N VAL A 198 -25.37 2.92 28.97
CA VAL A 198 -25.20 3.51 30.30
C VAL A 198 -26.06 2.74 31.30
N LYS A 199 -25.46 2.22 32.38
CA LYS A 199 -26.18 1.67 33.54
C LYS A 199 -26.62 2.80 34.47
N PRO A 200 -27.82 2.76 35.06
CA PRO A 200 -28.35 3.81 35.91
C PRO A 200 -27.65 3.85 37.28
N LYS A 201 -27.27 5.04 37.74
CA LYS A 201 -26.93 5.31 39.15
C LYS A 201 -28.22 5.56 39.93
N LYS A 202 -28.34 4.90 41.09
CA LYS A 202 -29.37 5.14 42.11
C LYS A 202 -28.81 6.14 43.12
N ASP A 203 -29.57 7.19 43.39
CA ASP A 203 -29.32 8.21 44.41
C ASP A 203 -29.32 7.64 45.84
N THR A 204 -28.43 8.17 46.69
CA THR A 204 -28.72 8.52 48.08
C THR A 204 -27.78 9.65 48.52
N THR A 205 -28.37 10.55 49.28
CA THR A 205 -27.97 11.91 49.66
C THR A 205 -27.02 11.98 50.87
N ASP A 206 -26.31 13.12 50.93
CA ASP A 206 -25.84 13.92 52.08
C ASP A 206 -24.61 13.53 52.94
N ASP A 207 -23.69 14.50 52.98
CA ASP A 207 -22.93 15.06 54.13
C ASP A 207 -21.38 14.86 54.24
N GLU A 208 -20.72 16.04 54.20
CA GLU A 208 -19.46 16.54 54.81
C GLU A 208 -18.06 15.87 54.65
N GLU A 209 -17.12 16.75 54.27
CA GLU A 209 -15.70 16.91 54.69
C GLU A 209 -14.51 16.11 54.07
N ALA A 210 -13.77 16.84 53.21
CA ALA A 210 -12.31 16.96 52.96
C ALA A 210 -11.26 15.80 53.12
N LYS A 211 -10.69 15.41 51.94
CA LYS A 211 -9.27 15.04 51.58
C LYS A 211 -8.60 13.80 52.26
N PRO A 212 -7.50 13.20 51.70
CA PRO A 212 -6.84 13.30 50.38
C PRO A 212 -6.68 11.95 49.62
N LYS A 213 -6.28 12.00 48.33
CA LYS A 213 -6.08 10.84 47.43
C LYS A 213 -4.82 10.01 47.76
N PRO A 214 -4.88 8.66 47.65
CA PRO A 214 -3.71 7.85 47.29
C PRO A 214 -3.88 7.00 46.02
N LYS A 215 -2.76 6.95 45.29
CA LYS A 215 -2.25 6.01 44.27
C LYS A 215 -3.15 4.83 43.86
N ARG A 216 -3.45 4.74 42.56
CA ARG A 216 -3.95 3.51 41.91
C ARG A 216 -2.82 2.49 41.84
N THR A 217 -3.04 1.36 42.48
CA THR A 217 -2.28 0.13 42.31
C THR A 217 -2.68 -0.55 41.00
N ASP A 218 -1.65 -0.98 40.29
CA ASP A 218 -1.69 -1.95 39.20
C ASP A 218 -2.20 -3.29 39.75
N ASN A 219 -3.21 -3.88 39.11
CA ASN A 219 -3.64 -5.24 39.40
C ASN A 219 -3.80 -5.98 38.07
N GLY A 220 -2.73 -6.64 37.66
CA GLY A 220 -2.75 -7.69 36.67
C GLY A 220 -3.25 -9.03 37.22
N LYS A 221 -3.35 -9.98 36.27
CA LYS A 221 -3.60 -11.44 36.35
C LYS A 221 -5.06 -11.85 36.11
N GLY A 222 -5.34 -12.92 35.37
CA GLY A 222 -4.49 -14.06 34.96
C GLY A 222 -4.85 -14.59 33.55
N LYS A 223 -3.87 -15.08 32.78
CA LYS A 223 -3.19 -16.40 32.84
C LYS A 223 -4.03 -17.56 32.28
N GLY A 224 -3.65 -18.01 31.08
CA GLY A 224 -3.73 -19.41 30.67
C GLY A 224 -2.30 -19.97 30.55
N LYS A 225 -2.03 -21.07 31.27
CA LYS A 225 -0.73 -21.71 31.51
C LYS A 225 -0.67 -23.07 30.82
N ARG A 226 0.50 -23.47 30.30
CA ARG A 226 1.11 -24.82 30.34
C ARG A 226 2.55 -24.71 29.82
N ILE A 227 3.59 -24.74 30.69
CA ILE A 227 4.33 -25.92 31.24
C ILE A 227 5.16 -26.56 30.11
N SER A 228 6.42 -26.19 29.89
CA SER A 228 7.70 -26.48 30.60
C SER A 228 8.29 -27.86 30.29
N ASN A 229 9.49 -27.87 29.67
CA ASN A 229 10.55 -28.82 29.99
C ASN A 229 11.92 -28.28 29.50
N GLU A 230 12.80 -27.93 30.43
CA GLU A 230 14.26 -28.12 30.28
C GLU A 230 14.52 -29.59 30.66
N MET A 231 15.44 -30.35 30.07
CA MET A 231 16.88 -30.08 30.00
C MET A 231 17.56 -31.16 29.14
N SER A 232 18.75 -30.82 28.62
CA SER A 232 19.95 -31.66 28.39
C SER A 232 20.52 -31.66 26.97
N VAL A 233 21.83 -31.50 26.97
CA VAL A 233 22.80 -31.30 25.90
C VAL A 233 23.28 -32.67 25.40
N THR A 234 23.23 -32.95 24.08
CA THR A 234 24.34 -33.36 23.19
C THR A 234 23.82 -33.93 21.86
N ASP A 235 24.41 -33.41 20.78
CA ASP A 235 24.73 -34.04 19.48
C ASP A 235 23.66 -34.38 18.41
N GLU A 236 24.15 -34.29 17.17
CA GLU A 236 23.62 -34.65 15.85
C GLU A 236 22.51 -33.84 15.14
N ALA A 237 23.00 -33.06 14.16
CA ALA A 237 22.49 -32.87 12.81
C ALA A 237 21.10 -33.44 12.47
N SER A 238 20.11 -32.56 12.39
CA SER A 238 19.05 -32.66 11.38
C SER A 238 18.50 -31.27 11.05
N GLU A 239 18.61 -30.89 9.78
CA GLU A 239 18.02 -29.67 9.24
C GLU A 239 16.49 -29.73 9.37
N PRO A 240 15.82 -28.75 9.99
CA PRO A 240 14.36 -28.67 9.89
C PRO A 240 13.98 -28.08 8.53
N GLU A 241 13.37 -28.92 7.68
CA GLU A 241 12.72 -28.51 6.43
C GLU A 241 11.74 -27.34 6.69
N TYR A 242 11.95 -26.25 5.96
CA TYR A 242 11.13 -25.05 6.04
C TYR A 242 9.77 -25.31 5.38
N VAL A 243 8.74 -25.54 6.21
CA VAL A 243 7.35 -25.54 5.76
C VAL A 243 6.83 -24.10 5.71
N PRO A 244 6.55 -23.52 4.53
CA PRO A 244 6.03 -22.16 4.45
C PRO A 244 4.69 -22.05 5.17
N LYS A 245 4.59 -21.06 6.07
CA LYS A 245 3.33 -20.74 6.76
C LYS A 245 2.27 -20.37 5.73
N ARG A 246 1.27 -21.24 5.55
CA ARG A 246 0.05 -20.94 4.80
C ARG A 246 -0.56 -19.65 5.34
N THR A 247 -0.44 -18.57 4.56
CA THR A 247 -1.23 -17.37 4.79
C THR A 247 -2.70 -17.78 4.69
N ARG A 248 -3.50 -17.36 5.67
CA ARG A 248 -4.96 -17.59 5.67
C ARG A 248 -5.58 -16.78 4.53
N SER A 249 -5.46 -17.27 3.30
CA SER A 249 -6.36 -16.90 2.22
C SER A 249 -7.75 -17.32 2.65
N ARG A 250 -8.61 -16.33 2.90
CA ARG A 250 -10.04 -16.49 3.14
C ARG A 250 -10.59 -17.48 2.11
N ALA A 251 -11.10 -18.63 2.58
CA ALA A 251 -11.75 -19.60 1.73
C ALA A 251 -12.94 -18.91 1.04
N VAL A 252 -12.77 -18.57 -0.23
CA VAL A 252 -13.87 -18.14 -1.09
C VAL A 252 -14.71 -19.40 -1.31
N LYS A 253 -15.97 -19.38 -0.85
CA LYS A 253 -16.95 -20.36 -1.32
C LYS A 253 -17.09 -20.12 -2.82
N MET A 254 -16.43 -20.95 -3.63
CA MET A 254 -16.71 -21.06 -5.05
C MET A 254 -18.16 -21.52 -5.17
N GLN A 255 -19.06 -20.61 -5.51
CA GLN A 255 -20.33 -21.02 -6.07
C GLN A 255 -20.00 -21.58 -7.45
N GLU A 256 -20.32 -22.85 -7.64
CA GLU A 256 -20.26 -23.51 -8.93
C GLU A 256 -21.27 -22.81 -9.84
N VAL A 257 -20.79 -21.83 -10.61
CA VAL A 257 -21.57 -21.23 -11.68
C VAL A 257 -21.54 -22.26 -12.80
N VAL A 258 -22.56 -23.13 -12.82
CA VAL A 258 -22.80 -24.00 -13.96
C VAL A 258 -23.11 -23.09 -15.13
N ASP A 259 -22.20 -23.05 -16.10
CA ASP A 259 -22.33 -22.26 -17.30
C ASP A 259 -23.63 -22.66 -18.02
N PRO A 260 -24.56 -21.73 -18.30
CA PRO A 260 -25.83 -22.05 -18.96
C PRO A 260 -25.65 -22.75 -20.33
N ALA A 261 -24.47 -22.68 -20.94
CA ALA A 261 -24.15 -23.44 -22.13
C ALA A 261 -24.05 -24.95 -21.88
N VAL A 262 -23.51 -25.37 -20.72
CA VAL A 262 -23.35 -26.79 -20.36
C VAL A 262 -24.71 -27.43 -20.14
N ALA A 263 -25.63 -26.74 -19.46
CA ALA A 263 -27.00 -27.22 -19.24
C ALA A 263 -27.77 -27.42 -20.56
N ARG A 264 -27.53 -26.58 -21.57
CA ARG A 264 -28.14 -26.72 -22.90
C ARG A 264 -27.60 -27.94 -23.65
N ILE A 265 -26.29 -28.20 -23.55
CA ILE A 265 -25.65 -29.36 -24.19
C ILE A 265 -26.15 -30.66 -23.56
N GLU A 266 -26.28 -30.72 -22.24
CA GLU A 266 -26.81 -31.89 -21.53
C GLU A 266 -28.27 -32.19 -21.91
N ALA A 267 -29.12 -31.16 -21.94
CA ALA A 267 -30.51 -31.32 -22.37
C ALA A 267 -30.63 -31.82 -23.82
N MET A 268 -29.74 -31.35 -24.71
CA MET A 268 -29.71 -31.81 -26.10
C MET A 268 -29.26 -33.27 -26.20
N ALA A 269 -28.27 -33.67 -25.39
CA ALA A 269 -27.78 -35.05 -25.33
C ALA A 269 -28.84 -36.03 -24.78
N GLU A 270 -29.63 -35.63 -23.78
CA GLU A 270 -30.72 -36.45 -23.24
C GLU A 270 -31.84 -36.67 -24.25
N ASN A 271 -32.22 -35.62 -25.00
CA ASN A 271 -33.20 -35.73 -26.07
C ASN A 271 -32.73 -36.70 -27.18
N LEU A 272 -31.44 -36.67 -27.53
CA LEU A 272 -30.87 -37.61 -28.49
C LEU A 272 -30.85 -39.05 -27.97
N ARG A 273 -30.54 -39.26 -26.68
CA ARG A 273 -30.59 -40.59 -26.05
C ARG A 273 -32.01 -41.15 -26.02
N TRP A 274 -33.01 -40.32 -25.73
CA TRP A 274 -34.40 -40.75 -25.72
C TRP A 274 -34.94 -41.02 -27.13
N ALA A 275 -34.55 -40.21 -28.12
CA ALA A 275 -34.89 -40.43 -29.52
C ALA A 275 -34.28 -41.73 -30.08
N ALA A 276 -33.08 -42.10 -29.65
CA ALA A 276 -32.43 -43.36 -30.04
C ALA A 276 -33.01 -44.61 -29.36
N ALA A 277 -33.78 -44.44 -28.27
CA ALA A 277 -34.40 -45.53 -27.52
C ALA A 277 -35.84 -45.86 -27.99
N ARG A 278 -36.34 -45.14 -28.99
CA ARG A 278 -37.63 -45.39 -29.67
C ARG A 278 -37.39 -45.99 -31.05
#